data_AF-A0A6J7ZNF1-F1
#
_entry.id   AF-A0A6J7ZNF1-F1
#
_cell.length_a   1.000
_cell.length_b   1.000
_cell.length_c   1.000
_cell.angle_alpha   90.00
_cell.angle_beta   90.00
_cell.angle_gamma   90.00
#
_symmetry.space_group_name_H-M   'P 1'
#
loop_
_entity.id
_entity.type
_entity.pdbx_description
1 polymer ?
#
loop_
_entity_poly.entity_id
_entity_poly.type
_entity_poly.pdbx_seq_one_letter_code
_entity_poly.pdbx_strand_id
1 'polypeptide(L)' 'MKIKVIVHTEETGYWAEVPALPGCATQGNTFEELLQNLYEAKRTLTIEGNLYCYS' A
#
# COMPACT_ATOMS: atom_id res chain seq x y z
N MET A 1 11.00 -8.22 -10.08
CA MET A 1 11.36 -7.10 -9.18
C MET A 1 10.68 -7.29 -7.83
N LYS A 2 11.48 -7.28 -6.74
CA LYS A 2 11.00 -7.35 -5.35
C LYS A 2 11.00 -5.92 -4.80
N ILE A 3 9.87 -5.47 -4.23
CA ILE A 3 9.76 -4.16 -3.58
C ILE A 3 9.64 -4.45 -2.09
N LYS A 4 10.42 -3.75 -1.27
CA LYS A 4 10.27 -3.83 0.19
C LYS A 4 9.04 -3.01 0.58
N VAL A 5 8.22 -3.57 1.45
CA VAL A 5 7.01 -2.94 1.97
C VAL A 5 7.05 -3.10 3.48
N ILE A 6 6.66 -2.05 4.20
CA ILE A 6 6.50 -2.10 5.65
C ILE A 6 5.01 -2.22 5.91
N VAL A 7 4.61 -3.27 6.63
CA VAL A 7 3.20 -3.52 6.97
C VAL A 7 2.98 -3.17 8.44
N HIS A 8 1.91 -2.44 8.69
CA HIS A 8 1.47 -2.02 10.00
C HIS A 8 0.08 -2.60 10.27
N THR A 9 -0.13 -3.01 11.51
CA THR A 9 -1.41 -3.53 12.00
C THR A 9 -2.10 -2.44 12.81
N GLU A 10 -3.35 -2.15 12.49
CA GLU A 10 -4.20 -1.22 13.24
C GLU A 10 -5.36 -1.96 13.90
N GLU A 11 -6.11 -1.26 14.75
CA GLU A 11 -7.26 -1.85 15.47
C GLU A 11 -8.35 -2.37 14.53
N THR A 12 -8.49 -1.79 13.33
CA THR A 12 -9.55 -2.12 12.36
C THR A 12 -9.05 -2.64 11.02
N GLY A 13 -7.77 -3.00 10.90
CA GLY A 13 -7.23 -3.52 9.65
C GLY A 13 -5.71 -3.44 9.54
N TYR A 14 -5.23 -3.34 8.31
CA TYR A 14 -3.82 -3.30 7.96
C TYR A 14 -3.55 -2.13 7.03
N TRP A 15 -2.39 -1.53 7.17
CA TRP A 15 -1.87 -0.63 6.15
C TRP A 15 -0.42 -0.94 5.86
N ALA A 16 0.05 -0.50 4.70
CA ALA A 16 1.41 -0.71 4.27
C ALA A 16 1.94 0.50 3.52
N GLU A 17 3.21 0.81 3.78
CA GLU A 17 3.95 1.85 3.09
C GLU A 17 5.12 1.26 2.29
N VAL A 18 5.47 1.94 1.21
CA VAL A 18 6.59 1.57 0.34
C VAL A 18 7.74 2.54 0.62
N PRO A 19 8.84 2.13 1.29
CA PRO A 19 9.95 3.04 1.59
C PRO A 19 10.62 3.66 0.35
N ALA A 20 10.48 3.00 -0.82
CA ALA A 20 10.95 3.53 -2.09
C ALA A 20 10.06 4.65 -2.67
N LEU A 21 8.84 4.82 -2.13
CA LEU A 21 7.85 5.85 -2.49
C LEU A 21 7.34 6.51 -1.19
N PRO A 22 8.18 7.32 -0.53
CA PRO A 22 7.80 7.99 0.70
C PRO A 22 6.55 8.86 0.48
N GLY A 23 5.63 8.81 1.44
CA GLY A 23 4.34 9.48 1.36
C GLY A 23 3.22 8.59 0.82
N CYS A 24 3.53 7.53 0.07
CA CYS A 24 2.52 6.62 -0.48
C CYS A 24 2.29 5.39 0.42
N ALA A 25 1.05 5.23 0.85
CA ALA A 25 0.59 4.09 1.65
C ALA A 25 -0.75 3.56 1.14
N THR A 26 -1.06 2.30 1.46
CA THR A 26 -2.35 1.68 1.17
C THR A 26 -2.89 0.97 2.41
N GLN A 27 -4.21 0.83 2.49
CA GLN A 27 -4.90 0.19 3.60
C GLN A 27 -5.80 -0.93 3.06
N GLY A 28 -6.09 -1.92 3.91
CA GLY A 28 -7.07 -2.96 3.68
C GLY A 28 -7.61 -3.47 5.02
N ASN A 29 -8.86 -3.93 5.03
CA ASN A 29 -9.47 -4.51 6.22
C ASN A 29 -8.90 -5.91 6.49
N THR A 30 -8.44 -6.60 5.44
CA THR A 30 -7.74 -7.89 5.53
C THR A 30 -6.36 -7.82 4.89
N PHE A 31 -5.51 -8.78 5.24
CA PHE A 31 -4.17 -8.89 4.68
C PHE A 31 -4.21 -9.19 3.17
N GLU A 32 -5.17 -10.00 2.70
CA GLU A 32 -5.36 -10.28 1.28
C GLU A 32 -5.76 -9.02 0.49
N GLU A 33 -6.65 -8.19 1.03
CA GLU A 33 -7.07 -6.92 0.42
C GLU A 33 -5.87 -5.96 0.30
N LEU A 34 -5.10 -5.83 1.38
CA LEU A 34 -3.88 -5.03 1.39
C LEU A 34 -2.88 -5.49 0.31
N LEU A 35 -2.70 -6.81 0.17
CA LEU A 35 -1.82 -7.38 -0.84
C LEU A 35 -2.32 -7.13 -2.26
N GLN A 36 -3.63 -7.25 -2.51
CA GLN A 36 -4.21 -6.89 -3.80
C GLN A 36 -3.95 -5.43 -4.14
N ASN A 37 -4.21 -4.52 -3.20
CA ASN A 37 -3.97 -3.09 -3.38
C ASN A 37 -2.48 -2.81 -3.70
N LEU A 38 -1.54 -3.47 -3.02
CA LEU A 38 -0.10 -3.35 -3.31
C LEU A 38 0.29 -3.89 -4.69
N TYR A 39 -0.35 -4.97 -5.16
CA TYR A 39 -0.09 -5.51 -6.50
C TYR A 39 -0.65 -4.62 -7.60
N GLU A 40 -1.81 -4.02 -7.38
CA GLU A 40 -2.40 -3.03 -8.29
C GLU A 40 -1.55 -1.76 -8.36
N ALA A 41 -1.11 -1.27 -7.21
CA ALA A 41 -0.23 -0.09 -7.09
C ALA A 41 1.05 -0.22 -7.92
N LYS A 42 1.70 -1.38 -7.85
CA LYS A 42 2.93 -1.67 -8.61
C LYS A 42 2.71 -1.58 -10.13
N ARG A 43 1.50 -1.89 -10.60
CA ARG A 43 1.17 -1.95 -12.02
C ARG A 43 0.98 -0.56 -12.62
N THR A 44 0.52 0.39 -11.81
CA THR A 44 -0.10 1.59 -12.35
C THR A 44 0.79 2.84 -12.26
N LEU A 45 1.69 3.01 -11.28
CA LEU A 45 2.52 4.24 -11.14
C LEU A 45 1.73 5.59 -11.22
N THR A 46 0.40 5.56 -11.19
CA THR A 46 -0.48 6.73 -11.21
C THR A 46 -1.45 6.70 -10.03
N ILE A 47 -1.72 7.91 -9.56
CA ILE A 47 -2.30 8.33 -8.28
C ILE A 47 -3.84 8.18 -8.31
N GLU A 48 -4.37 7.04 -8.76
CA GLU A 48 -5.82 6.83 -8.91
C GLU A 48 -6.31 5.43 -8.47
N GLY A 49 -5.54 4.73 -7.64
CA GLY A 49 -6.00 3.45 -7.07
C GLY A 49 -5.38 3.21 -5.71
N ASN A 50 -6.19 3.31 -4.64
CA ASN A 50 -5.97 2.88 -3.24
C ASN A 50 -4.62 3.22 -2.57
N LEU A 51 -3.74 3.98 -3.23
CA LEU A 51 -2.53 4.57 -2.68
C LEU A 51 -2.85 6.00 -2.29
N TYR A 52 -2.89 6.26 -0.99
CA TYR A 52 -2.90 7.60 -0.46
C TYR A 52 -1.46 8.08 -0.42
N CYS A 53 -1.11 9.00 -1.32
CA CYS A 53 0.17 9.67 -1.31
C CYS A 53 0.02 11.01 -0.59
N TYR A 54 0.43 11.08 0.67
CA TYR A 54 0.54 12.34 1.40
C TYR A 54 1.75 13.12 0.84
N SER A 55 1.47 14.26 0.21
CA SER A 55 2.46 15.22 -0.31
C SER A 55 3.15 16.01 0.78
#